data_AF-A0AAV5LSE8-F1
#
_entry.id   AF-A0AAV5LSE8-F1
#
_cell.length_a   1.000
_cell.length_b   1.000
_cell.length_c   1.000
_cell.angle_alpha   90.00
_cell.angle_beta   90.00
_cell.angle_gamma   90.00
#
_symmetry.space_group_name_H-M   'P 1'
#
loop_
_entity.id
_entity.type
_entity.pdbx_description
1 polymer ?
#
loop_
_entity_poly.entity_id
_entity_poly.type
_entity_poly.pdbx_seq_one_letter_code
_entity_poly.pdbx_strand_id
1 'polypeptide(L)'
;MTTSWNSKGKTYYRYSTIVTNKSAKTLKDLKLSVSKLYGPLWGLTKSGDAYTFPSWMNSLAAGKGMEFVYIHSASAADVSVSSYTLA
;
A
#
# COMPACT_ATOMS: atom_id res chain seq x y z
N MET A 1 -11.48 -1.67 16.56
CA MET A 1 -11.35 -0.78 15.39
C MET A 1 -12.44 -1.16 14.39
N THR A 2 -13.26 -0.21 13.95
CA THR A 2 -14.27 -0.44 12.90
C THR A 2 -13.58 -0.60 11.54
N THR A 3 -13.67 -1.78 10.96
CA THR A 3 -13.12 -2.11 9.63
C THR A 3 -14.05 -1.68 8.50
N SER A 4 -15.31 -1.38 8.83
CA SER A 4 -16.29 -0.82 7.91
C SER A 4 -17.30 0.07 8.64
N TRP A 5 -17.92 1.00 7.92
CA TRP A 5 -18.99 1.85 8.44
C TRP A 5 -19.91 2.32 7.32
N ASN A 6 -21.17 2.60 7.67
CA ASN A 6 -22.12 3.23 6.76
C ASN A 6 -22.04 4.75 6.89
N SER A 7 -21.95 5.45 5.77
CA SER A 7 -22.04 6.92 5.71
C SER A 7 -22.81 7.32 4.45
N LYS A 8 -23.86 8.14 4.63
CA LYS A 8 -24.71 8.64 3.54
C LYS A 8 -25.21 7.53 2.59
N GLY A 9 -25.65 6.40 3.15
CA GLY A 9 -26.17 5.27 2.37
C GLY A 9 -25.12 4.43 1.63
N LYS A 10 -23.82 4.66 1.86
CA LYS A 10 -22.72 3.84 1.33
C LYS A 10 -21.96 3.16 2.45
N THR A 11 -21.61 1.89 2.24
CA THR A 11 -20.69 1.16 3.11
C THR A 11 -19.26 1.47 2.69
N TYR A 12 -18.46 1.96 3.63
CA TYR A 12 -17.02 2.15 3.47
C TYR A 12 -16.27 1.05 4.19
N TYR A 13 -15.14 0.66 3.61
CA TYR A 13 -14.23 -0.32 4.18
C TYR A 13 -12.86 0.32 4.37
N ARG A 14 -12.21 0.01 5.50
CA ARG A 14 -10.79 0.29 5.74
C ARG A 14 -10.00 -0.98 5.52
N TYR A 15 -9.13 -0.95 4.53
CA TYR A 15 -8.21 -2.04 4.23
C TYR A 15 -6.82 -1.70 4.77
N SER A 16 -6.21 -2.68 5.45
CA SER A 16 -4.81 -2.66 5.89
C SER A 16 -4.04 -3.67 5.06
N THR A 17 -2.94 -3.25 4.45
CA THR A 17 -2.12 -4.09 3.57
C THR A 17 -0.67 -4.05 4.02
N ILE A 18 -0.10 -5.24 4.23
CA ILE A 18 1.29 -5.41 4.64
C ILE A 18 2.12 -5.86 3.44
N VAL A 19 3.15 -5.08 3.11
CA VAL A 19 4.17 -5.43 2.12
C VAL A 19 5.37 -5.99 2.87
N THR A 20 5.67 -7.27 2.70
CA THR A 20 6.79 -7.94 3.38
C THR A 20 7.93 -8.18 2.41
N ASN A 21 9.13 -7.67 2.74
CA ASN A 21 10.35 -8.06 2.04
C ASN A 21 10.77 -9.47 2.46
N LYS A 22 10.41 -10.47 1.66
CA LYS A 22 10.76 -11.88 1.88
C LYS A 22 12.14 -12.25 1.33
N SER A 23 12.89 -11.31 0.76
CA SER A 23 14.25 -11.55 0.29
C SER A 23 15.27 -11.53 1.44
N ALA A 24 16.50 -11.98 1.16
CA ALA A 24 17.63 -11.89 2.09
C ALA A 24 18.35 -10.53 2.04
N LYS A 25 17.90 -9.59 1.19
CA LYS A 25 18.57 -8.32 0.89
C LYS A 25 17.72 -7.13 1.30
N THR A 26 18.35 -5.95 1.38
CA THR A 26 17.60 -4.71 1.62
C THR A 26 16.88 -4.30 0.34
N LEU A 27 15.56 -4.15 0.43
CA LEU A 27 14.74 -3.71 -0.69
C LEU A 27 14.78 -2.19 -0.80
N LYS A 28 15.04 -1.68 -2.00
CA LYS A 28 15.04 -0.26 -2.35
C LYS A 28 14.18 -0.01 -3.59
N ASP A 29 13.93 1.26 -3.88
CA ASP A 29 13.25 1.72 -5.09
C ASP A 29 11.93 0.98 -5.41
N LEU A 30 11.17 0.65 -4.36
CA LEU A 30 9.90 -0.06 -4.48
C LEU A 30 8.91 0.76 -5.30
N LYS A 31 8.31 0.12 -6.30
CA LYS A 31 7.12 0.62 -7.01
C LYS A 31 6.01 -0.41 -6.94
N LEU A 32 4.86 0.04 -6.45
CA LEU A 32 3.62 -0.70 -6.39
C LEU A 32 2.64 -0.14 -7.42
N SER A 33 1.92 -1.01 -8.09
CA SER A 33 0.72 -0.66 -8.83
C SER A 33 -0.48 -0.91 -7.94
N VAL A 34 -1.35 0.09 -7.84
CA VAL A 34 -2.62 0.00 -7.11
C VAL A 34 -3.73 0.41 -8.06
N SER A 35 -4.60 -0.53 -8.40
CA SER A 35 -5.72 -0.31 -9.32
C SER A 35 -7.06 -0.63 -8.66
N LYS A 36 -8.16 -0.15 -9.24
CA LYS A 36 -9.51 -0.20 -8.65
C LYS A 36 -9.60 0.47 -7.25
N LEU A 37 -8.73 1.45 -7.00
CA LEU A 37 -8.79 2.30 -5.81
C LEU A 37 -9.56 3.59 -6.13
N TYR A 38 -10.59 3.87 -5.33
CA TYR A 38 -11.53 4.99 -5.55
C TYR A 38 -11.61 5.93 -4.33
N GLY A 39 -10.58 5.91 -3.48
CA GLY A 39 -10.58 6.66 -2.24
C GLY A 39 -9.18 6.91 -1.72
N PRO A 40 -9.06 7.55 -0.55
CA PRO A 40 -7.78 7.96 -0.01
C PRO A 40 -6.92 6.76 0.42
N LEU A 41 -5.61 6.94 0.31
CA LEU A 41 -4.57 5.99 0.71
C LEU A 41 -3.53 6.71 1.57
N TRP A 42 -3.04 6.02 2.60
CA TRP A 42 -2.02 6.46 3.53
C TRP A 42 -0.91 5.41 3.63
N GLY A 43 0.32 5.85 3.91
CA GLY A 43 1.48 4.96 4.09
C GLY A 43 2.27 4.67 2.80
N LEU A 44 1.93 5.31 1.68
CA LEU A 44 2.71 5.31 0.43
C LEU A 44 2.79 6.73 -0.14
N THR A 45 3.77 6.95 -1.02
CA THR A 45 3.89 8.19 -1.80
C THR A 45 3.50 7.91 -3.25
N LYS A 46 2.62 8.72 -3.85
CA LYS A 46 2.31 8.60 -5.28
C LYS A 46 3.44 9.19 -6.12
N SER A 47 3.93 8.44 -7.10
CA SER A 47 4.98 8.84 -8.04
C SER A 47 4.57 8.44 -9.46
N GLY A 48 3.99 9.41 -10.19
CA GLY A 48 3.30 9.15 -11.45
C GLY A 48 2.15 8.15 -11.28
N ASP A 49 2.21 7.07 -12.05
CA ASP A 49 1.23 5.98 -12.03
C ASP A 49 1.53 4.91 -10.97
N ALA A 50 2.66 5.01 -10.26
CA ALA A 50 3.06 4.08 -9.22
C ALA A 50 2.94 4.66 -7.82
N TYR A 51 3.02 3.79 -6.82
CA TYR A 51 3.17 4.12 -5.42
C TYR A 51 4.51 3.62 -4.90
N THR A 52 5.23 4.47 -4.18
CA THR A 52 6.54 4.17 -3.61
C THR A 52 6.48 4.20 -2.09
N PHE A 53 7.62 3.99 -1.43
CA PHE A 53 7.76 4.19 0.00
C PHE A 53 7.22 5.57 0.46
N PRO A 54 6.71 5.67 1.69
CA PRO A 54 6.38 6.95 2.29
C PRO A 54 7.65 7.82 2.41
N SER A 55 7.50 9.14 2.39
CA SER A 55 8.63 10.09 2.30
C SER A 55 9.70 9.97 3.39
N TRP A 56 9.37 9.38 4.54
CA TRP A 56 10.28 9.14 5.65
C TRP A 56 11.04 7.80 5.55
N MET A 57 10.74 6.96 4.55
CA MET A 57 11.36 5.66 4.33
C MET A 57 11.90 5.56 2.91
N ASN A 58 13.12 5.05 2.79
CA ASN A 58 13.80 4.85 1.51
C ASN A 58 14.21 3.39 1.26
N SER A 59 14.01 2.51 2.24
CA SER A 59 14.34 1.09 2.12
C SER A 59 13.55 0.22 3.10
N LEU A 60 13.50 -1.08 2.82
CA LEU A 60 12.87 -2.09 3.66
C LEU A 60 13.83 -3.27 3.87
N ALA A 61 14.32 -3.45 5.09
CA ALA A 61 15.27 -4.50 5.43
C ALA A 61 14.68 -5.92 5.23
N ALA A 62 15.57 -6.91 5.10
CA ALA A 62 15.19 -8.31 4.94
C ALA A 62 14.27 -8.80 6.07
N GLY A 63 13.21 -9.51 5.70
CA GLY A 63 12.20 -10.03 6.64
C GLY A 63 11.30 -8.98 7.28
N LYS A 64 11.50 -7.67 6.99
CA LYS A 64 10.66 -6.60 7.52
C LYS A 64 9.48 -6.32 6.60
N GLY A 65 8.42 -5.81 7.21
CA GLY A 65 7.22 -5.37 6.50
C GLY A 65 6.96 -3.89 6.71
N MET A 66 6.22 -3.31 5.77
CA MET A 66 5.60 -1.99 5.90
C MET A 66 4.10 -2.13 5.70
N GLU A 67 3.33 -1.29 6.37
CA GLU A 67 1.88 -1.25 6.24
C GLU A 67 1.44 0.01 5.50
N PHE A 68 0.46 -0.13 4.62
CA PHE A 68 -0.30 1.00 4.10
C PHE A 68 -1.80 0.71 4.21
N VAL A 69 -2.59 1.78 4.22
CA VAL A 69 -4.02 1.73 4.51
C VAL A 69 -4.76 2.51 3.45
N TYR A 70 -5.92 2.01 3.03
CA TYR A 70 -6.81 2.76 2.17
C TYR A 70 -8.27 2.57 2.55
N ILE A 71 -9.08 3.55 2.16
CA ILE A 71 -10.52 3.56 2.43
C ILE A 71 -11.27 3.80 1.13
N HIS A 72 -12.25 2.95 0.82
CA HIS A 72 -13.19 3.16 -0.28
C HIS A 72 -14.47 2.34 -0.08
N SER A 73 -15.44 2.50 -0.97
CA SER A 73 -16.76 1.83 -0.93
C SER A 73 -16.87 0.73 -1.99
N ALA A 74 -15.79 -0.02 -2.18
CA ALA A 74 -15.70 -1.14 -3.11
C ALA A 74 -14.98 -2.32 -2.43
N SER A 75 -14.85 -3.45 -3.13
CA SER A 75 -13.94 -4.53 -2.75
C SER A 75 -12.50 -4.04 -2.71
N ALA A 76 -11.64 -4.76 -1.99
CA ALA A 76 -10.20 -4.50 -1.90
C ALA A 76 -9.60 -4.15 -3.27
N ALA A 77 -8.73 -3.13 -3.28
CA ALA A 77 -8.00 -2.71 -4.47
C ALA A 77 -7.03 -3.80 -4.92
N ASP A 78 -6.77 -3.85 -6.23
CA ASP A 78 -5.77 -4.77 -6.78
C ASP A 78 -4.38 -4.15 -6.57
N VAL A 79 -3.53 -4.84 -5.82
CA VAL A 79 -2.18 -4.39 -5.48
C VAL A 79 -1.16 -5.36 -6.05
N SER A 80 -0.19 -4.86 -6.82
CA SER A 80 0.91 -5.66 -7.36
C SER A 80 2.25 -4.93 -7.26
N VAL A 81 3.34 -5.70 -7.24
CA VAL A 81 4.70 -5.16 -7.28
C VAL A 81 5.05 -4.89 -8.74
N SER A 82 5.39 -3.64 -9.06
CA SER A 82 5.82 -3.24 -10.41
C SER A 82 7.33 -3.36 -10.58
N SER A 83 8.11 -2.88 -9.62
CA SER A 83 9.57 -2.98 -9.64
C SER A 83 10.18 -2.77 -8.25
N TYR A 84 11.41 -3.22 -8.06
CA TYR A 84 12.24 -2.96 -6.89
C TYR A 84 13.72 -3.25 -7.20
N THR A 85 14.61 -2.78 -6.33
CA THR A 85 16.05 -3.13 -6.33
C THR A 85 16.40 -3.85 -5.04
N LEU A 86 17.36 -4.79 -5.10
CA LEU A 86 17.87 -5.51 -3.94
C LEU A 86 19.37 -5.21 -3.76
N ALA A 87 19.71 -4.56 -2.64
CA ALA A 87 21.09 -4.29 -2.22
C ALA A 87 21.60 -5.46 -1.37
#